data_AF-A0A2N6E723-F1
#
_entry.id   AF-A0A2N6E723-F1
#
_cell.length_a   1.000
_cell.length_b   1.000
_cell.length_c   1.000
_cell.angle_alpha   90.00
_cell.angle_beta   90.00
_cell.angle_gamma   90.00
#
_symmetry.space_group_name_H-M   'P 1'
#
loop_
_entity.id
_entity.type
_entity.pdbx_description
1 polymer ?
#
loop_
_entity_poly.entity_id
_entity_poly.type
_entity_poly.pdbx_seq_one_letter_code
_entity_poly.pdbx_strand_id
1 'polypeptide(L)'
;MTTNSKDLRTIGLMGATGVGIGAIVGGGILALAGVAFATAGPAAIVAFALNGVIALLTALSFAEMAKAFPESGGTYTFAKKVLSVR
;
A
#
# COMPACT_ATOMS: atom_id res chain seq x y z
N MET A 1 22.60 -23.85 26.34
CA MET A 1 22.46 -22.64 25.49
C MET A 1 21.47 -22.98 24.38
N THR A 2 20.18 -22.94 24.69
CA THR A 2 19.09 -23.25 23.75
C THR A 2 18.68 -21.96 23.05
N THR A 3 19.13 -21.76 21.81
CA THR A 3 18.69 -20.64 21.00
C THR A 3 17.23 -20.87 20.60
N ASN A 4 16.33 -20.16 21.27
CA ASN A 4 14.90 -20.15 20.99
C ASN A 4 14.68 -19.22 19.80
N SER A 5 14.12 -19.76 18.71
CA SER A 5 13.81 -19.08 17.45
C SER A 5 12.70 -18.03 17.61
N LYS A 6 12.98 -16.92 18.32
CA LYS A 6 11.99 -15.90 18.73
C LYS A 6 12.21 -14.48 18.22
N ASP A 7 13.10 -14.21 17.26
CA ASP A 7 13.39 -12.83 16.83
C ASP A 7 13.35 -12.58 15.31
N LEU A 8 12.39 -13.16 14.60
CA LEU A 8 11.91 -12.52 13.38
C LEU A 8 10.66 -11.74 13.78
N ARG A 9 10.75 -10.40 13.83
CA ARG A 9 9.59 -9.54 14.05
C ARG A 9 8.69 -9.62 12.82
N THR A 10 7.85 -10.65 12.76
CA THR A 10 6.90 -10.86 11.68
C THR A 10 5.61 -10.13 12.03
N ILE A 11 5.16 -9.26 11.14
CA ILE A 11 3.82 -8.68 11.24
C ILE A 11 2.84 -9.68 10.61
N GLY A 12 1.84 -10.12 11.37
CA GLY A 12 0.76 -10.95 10.86
C GLY A 12 -0.18 -10.17 9.92
N LEU A 13 -1.03 -10.88 9.18
CA LEU A 13 -1.93 -10.29 8.15
C LEU A 13 -2.71 -9.07 8.67
N MET A 14 -3.34 -9.20 9.84
CA MET A 14 -4.13 -8.13 10.46
C MET A 14 -3.27 -6.89 10.78
N GLY A 15 -2.05 -7.10 11.26
CA GLY A 15 -1.12 -6.01 11.54
C GLY A 15 -0.64 -5.33 10.26
N ALA A 16 -0.34 -6.10 9.21
CA ALA A 16 0.14 -5.58 7.93
C ALA A 16 -0.95 -4.75 7.23
N THR A 17 -2.17 -5.27 7.20
CA THR A 17 -3.34 -4.55 6.66
C THR A 17 -3.64 -3.30 7.49
N GLY A 18 -3.61 -3.38 8.82
CA GLY A 18 -3.83 -2.24 9.70
C GLY A 18 -2.81 -1.12 9.51
N VAL A 19 -1.52 -1.46 9.34
CA VAL A 19 -0.47 -0.50 9.00
C VAL A 19 -0.74 0.16 7.64
N GLY A 20 -1.13 -0.62 6.63
CA GLY A 20 -1.50 -0.09 5.32
C GLY A 20 -2.69 0.88 5.37
N ILE A 21 -3.76 0.51 6.07
CA ILE A 21 -4.93 1.38 6.26
C ILE A 21 -4.53 2.66 6.99
N GLY A 22 -3.77 2.56 8.08
CA GLY A 22 -3.30 3.72 8.84
C GLY A 22 -2.47 4.68 8.00
N ALA A 23 -1.56 4.17 7.16
CA ALA A 23 -0.74 4.98 6.28
C ALA A 23 -1.59 5.73 5.21
N ILE A 24 -2.56 5.06 4.60
CA ILE A 24 -3.40 5.64 3.53
C ILE A 24 -4.39 6.66 4.11
N VAL A 25 -5.09 6.30 5.19
CA VAL A 25 -6.10 7.15 5.82
C VAL A 25 -5.44 8.35 6.51
N GLY A 26 -4.34 8.12 7.24
CA GLY A 26 -3.63 9.17 7.98
C GLY A 26 -2.98 10.22 7.06
N GLY A 27 -2.39 9.80 5.94
CA GLY A 27 -1.71 10.71 5.02
C GLY A 27 -2.60 11.30 3.92
N GLY A 28 -3.57 10.53 3.41
CA GLY A 28 -4.32 10.88 2.21
C GLY A 28 -5.66 11.55 2.49
N ILE A 29 -6.63 10.76 2.98
CA ILE A 29 -8.04 11.18 2.98
C ILE A 29 -8.30 12.38 3.90
N LEU A 30 -7.66 12.44 5.07
CA LEU A 30 -7.86 13.53 6.02
C LEU A 30 -7.26 14.86 5.53
N ALA A 31 -6.21 14.81 4.71
CA ALA A 31 -5.58 16.00 4.14
C ALA A 31 -6.26 16.47 2.84
N LEU A 32 -6.66 15.52 1.98
CA LEU A 32 -7.07 15.81 0.59
C LEU A 32 -8.58 15.84 0.39
N ALA A 33 -9.38 15.22 1.27
CA ALA A 33 -10.84 15.18 1.08
C ALA A 33 -11.44 16.59 1.03
N GLY A 34 -11.04 17.49 1.94
CA GLY A 34 -11.55 18.86 1.98
C GLY A 34 -11.31 19.62 0.67
N VAL A 35 -10.10 19.52 0.10
CA VAL A 35 -9.75 20.16 -1.18
C VAL A 35 -10.50 19.53 -2.34
N ALA A 36 -10.67 18.21 -2.34
CA ALA A 36 -11.41 17.49 -3.38
C ALA A 36 -12.90 17.90 -3.40
N PHE A 37 -13.54 18.03 -2.23
CA PHE A 37 -14.92 18.50 -2.14
C PHE A 37 -15.06 19.99 -2.46
N ALA A 38 -14.08 20.82 -2.10
CA ALA A 38 -14.09 22.25 -2.44
C ALA A 38 -13.95 22.51 -3.95
N THR A 39 -13.27 21.63 -4.68
CA THR A 39 -13.02 21.78 -6.14
C THR A 39 -14.07 21.09 -7.00
N ALA A 40 -14.46 19.86 -6.66
CA ALA A 40 -15.40 19.06 -7.46
C ALA A 40 -16.85 19.10 -6.94
N GLY A 41 -17.10 19.67 -5.76
CA GLY A 41 -18.44 19.72 -5.17
C GLY A 41 -19.03 18.32 -4.91
N PRO A 42 -20.36 18.12 -5.04
CA PRO A 42 -21.00 16.82 -4.82
C PRO A 42 -20.47 15.69 -5.73
N ALA A 43 -19.90 16.04 -6.88
CA ALA A 43 -19.32 15.08 -7.83
C ALA A 43 -18.01 14.45 -7.32
N ALA A 44 -17.40 14.98 -6.25
CA ALA A 44 -16.21 14.41 -5.62
C ALA A 44 -16.42 12.94 -5.23
N ILE A 45 -17.63 12.54 -4.82
CA ILE A 45 -17.94 11.15 -4.47
C ILE A 45 -17.75 10.21 -5.67
N VAL A 46 -18.18 10.64 -6.86
CA VAL A 46 -18.01 9.84 -8.09
C VAL A 46 -16.54 9.74 -8.47
N ALA A 47 -15.78 10.84 -8.33
CA ALA A 47 -14.34 10.84 -8.56
C ALA A 47 -13.60 9.91 -7.57
N PHE A 48 -13.98 9.90 -6.29
CA PHE A 48 -13.44 8.98 -5.29
C PHE A 48 -13.77 7.53 -5.59
N ALA A 49 -14.99 7.23 -6.03
CA ALA A 49 -15.39 5.87 -6.42
C ALA A 49 -14.55 5.37 -7.60
N LEU A 50 -14.39 6.19 -8.65
CA LEU A 50 -13.56 5.86 -9.80
C LEU A 50 -12.10 5.66 -9.40
N ASN A 51 -11.56 6.54 -8.55
CA ASN A 51 -10.19 6.42 -8.04
C ASN A 51 -10.02 5.13 -7.20
N GLY A 52 -11.03 4.73 -6.44
CA GLY A 52 -11.04 3.47 -5.71
C GLY A 52 -10.88 2.25 -6.62
N VAL A 53 -11.56 2.23 -7.78
CA VAL A 53 -11.41 1.15 -8.77
C VAL A 53 -9.99 1.11 -9.34
N ILE A 54 -9.42 2.26 -9.69
CA ILE A 54 -8.05 2.37 -10.20
C ILE A 54 -7.04 1.91 -9.13
N ALA A 55 -7.25 2.31 -7.88
CA ALA A 55 -6.43 1.91 -6.76
C ALA A 55 -6.48 0.40 -6.52
N LEU A 56 -7.65 -0.24 -6.65
CA LEU A 56 -7.79 -1.69 -6.53
C LEU A 56 -7.00 -2.44 -7.61
N LEU A 57 -7.09 -2.01 -8.87
CA LEU A 57 -6.32 -2.61 -9.97
C LEU A 57 -4.81 -2.49 -9.72
N THR A 58 -4.38 -1.33 -9.23
CA THR A 58 -3.00 -1.07 -8.85
C THR A 58 -2.58 -1.97 -7.68
N ALA A 59 -3.41 -2.08 -6.64
CA ALA A 59 -3.13 -2.89 -5.46
C ALA A 59 -3.01 -4.39 -5.80
N LEU A 60 -3.85 -4.91 -6.69
CA LEU A 60 -3.75 -6.29 -7.17
C LEU A 60 -2.43 -6.53 -7.91
N SER A 61 -2.04 -5.63 -8.80
CA SER A 61 -0.75 -5.71 -9.52
C SER A 61 0.43 -5.71 -8.55
N PHE A 62 0.38 -4.86 -7.50
CA PHE A 62 1.39 -4.85 -6.44
C PHE A 62 1.35 -6.11 -5.57
N ALA A 63 0.18 -6.69 -5.31
CA ALA A 63 0.04 -7.92 -4.55
C ALA A 63 0.69 -9.11 -5.27
N GLU A 64 0.55 -9.20 -6.60
CA GLU A 64 1.22 -10.22 -7.42
C GLU A 64 2.75 -10.07 -7.35
N MET A 65 3.26 -8.84 -7.47
CA MET A 65 4.70 -8.56 -7.31
C MET A 65 5.21 -8.88 -5.90
N ALA A 66 4.45 -8.53 -4.86
CA ALA A 66 4.81 -8.83 -3.48
C ALA A 66 4.87 -10.35 -3.21
N LYS A 67 4.00 -11.13 -3.87
CA LYS A 67 4.05 -12.59 -3.82
C LYS A 67 5.26 -13.15 -4.57
N ALA A 68 5.60 -12.59 -5.74
CA ALA A 68 6.76 -13.02 -6.53
C ALA A 68 8.11 -12.67 -5.87
N PHE A 69 8.18 -11.57 -5.13
CA PHE A 69 9.39 -11.07 -4.49
C PHE A 69 9.18 -10.85 -2.98
N PRO A 70 9.23 -11.91 -2.16
CA PRO A 70 9.02 -11.85 -0.71
C PRO A 70 10.27 -11.33 0.04
N GLU A 71 10.80 -10.17 -0.38
CA GLU A 71 11.94 -9.50 0.23
C GLU A 71 11.54 -8.17 0.85
N SER A 72 12.15 -7.82 1.97
CA SER A 72 11.98 -6.50 2.59
C SER A 72 12.59 -5.41 1.71
N GLY A 73 11.77 -4.41 1.34
CA GLY A 73 12.22 -3.22 0.60
C GLY A 73 11.17 -2.62 -0.35
N GLY A 74 9.99 -3.24 -0.47
CA GLY A 74 8.83 -2.65 -1.13
C GLY A 74 9.07 -2.32 -2.60
N THR A 75 8.53 -1.17 -3.05
CA THR A 75 8.61 -0.75 -4.46
C THR A 75 10.04 -0.57 -4.97
N TYR A 76 10.97 -0.20 -4.08
CA TYR A 76 12.39 -0.09 -4.42
C TYR A 76 12.99 -1.45 -4.79
N THR A 77 12.66 -2.51 -4.05
CA THR A 77 13.13 -3.87 -4.37
C THR A 77 12.52 -4.37 -5.68
N PHE A 78 11.24 -4.08 -5.96
CA PHE A 78 10.62 -4.42 -7.24
C PHE A 78 11.34 -3.74 -8.41
N ALA A 79 11.57 -2.42 -8.30
CA ALA A 79 12.29 -1.66 -9.30
C ALA A 79 13.71 -2.18 -9.48
N LYS A 80 14.45 -2.45 -8.40
CA LYS A 80 15.81 -3.01 -8.47
C LYS A 80 15.82 -4.38 -9.17
N LYS A 81 14.85 -5.25 -8.90
CA LYS A 81 14.81 -6.60 -9.53
C LYS A 81 14.44 -6.55 -11.01
N VAL A 82 13.58 -5.62 -11.40
CA VAL A 82 13.13 -5.45 -12.80
C VAL A 82 14.13 -4.63 -13.62
N LEU A 83 14.73 -3.60 -13.03
CA LEU A 83 15.59 -2.61 -13.71
C LEU A 83 17.08 -2.78 -13.39
N SER A 84 17.50 -3.85 -12.70
CA SER A 84 18.94 -4.19 -12.60
C SER A 84 19.44 -4.66 -13.97
N VAL A 85 19.60 -3.70 -14.87
CA VAL A 85 20.48 -3.77 -16.03
C VAL A 85 21.89 -4.03 -15.50
N ARG A 86 22.48 -5.11 -16.00
CA ARG A 86 23.90 -5.43 -15.82
C ARG A 86 24.79 -4.36 -16.41
#